data_AF-A0A2V6JES5-F1
#
_entry.id   AF-A0A2V6JES5-F1
#
_cell.length_a   1.000
_cell.length_b   1.000
_cell.length_c   1.000
_cell.angle_alpha   90.00
_cell.angle_beta   90.00
_cell.angle_gamma   90.00
#
_symmetry.space_group_name_H-M   'P 1'
#
loop_
_entity.id
_entity.type
_entity.pdbx_description
1 polymer ?
#
loop_
_entity_poly.entity_id
_entity_poly.type
_entity_poly.pdbx_seq_one_letter_code
_entity_poly.pdbx_strand_id
1 'polypeptide(L)'
;MPEVLIALLLLGLFLPSVFAINSVCLRLVNATKESTAALQSVHDRCETLRNLAFTDLTSASHVQNLMVTAANASDFCKNATEIVTVSAYPVATGVSQFTRSPNGSVATNSVAASLGSTLVQVTISTSWSATFGGRARSEETTTIISNGTKK
;
A
#
# COMPACT_ATOMS: atom_id res chain seq x y z
N MET A 1 -38.14 -44.59 -9.83
CA MET A 1 -36.69 -44.92 -9.85
C MET A 1 -35.88 -43.76 -10.43
N PRO A 2 -36.25 -43.18 -11.60
CA PRO A 2 -35.59 -41.99 -12.14
C PRO A 2 -35.62 -40.77 -11.22
N GLU A 3 -36.70 -40.59 -10.45
CA GLU A 3 -36.92 -39.45 -9.56
C GLU A 3 -35.87 -39.40 -8.44
N VAL A 4 -35.53 -40.56 -7.88
CA VAL A 4 -34.51 -40.70 -6.82
C VAL A 4 -33.12 -40.40 -7.37
N LEU A 5 -32.83 -40.85 -8.60
CA LEU A 5 -31.55 -40.58 -9.27
C LEU A 5 -31.38 -39.09 -9.59
N ILE A 6 -32.44 -38.44 -10.07
CA ILE A 6 -32.43 -36.99 -10.34
C ILE A 6 -32.28 -36.21 -9.04
N ALA A 7 -32.98 -36.61 -7.97
CA ALA A 7 -32.85 -35.96 -6.65
C ALA A 7 -31.42 -36.07 -6.09
N LEU A 8 -30.79 -37.25 -6.18
CA LEU A 8 -29.41 -37.45 -5.75
C LEU A 8 -28.42 -36.64 -6.60
N LEU A 9 -28.63 -36.55 -7.91
CA LEU A 9 -27.82 -35.72 -8.80
C LEU A 9 -27.92 -34.24 -8.42
N LEU A 10 -29.14 -33.72 -8.22
CA LEU A 10 -29.35 -32.33 -7.83
C LEU A 10 -28.73 -32.02 -6.47
N LEU A 11 -28.88 -32.92 -5.48
CA LEU A 11 -28.26 -32.76 -4.17
C LEU A 11 -26.73 -32.78 -4.26
N GLY A 12 -26.19 -33.68 -5.09
CA GLY A 12 -24.74 -33.81 -5.33
C GLY A 12 -24.12 -32.59 -6.01
N LEU A 13 -24.88 -31.84 -6.81
CA LEU A 13 -24.43 -30.58 -7.42
C LEU A 13 -24.65 -29.39 -6.48
N PHE A 14 -25.76 -29.39 -5.74
CA PHE A 14 -26.16 -28.29 -4.87
C PHE A 14 -25.16 -28.11 -3.72
N LEU A 15 -24.86 -29.17 -2.96
CA LEU A 15 -24.02 -29.05 -1.77
C LEU A 15 -22.62 -28.49 -2.07
N PRO A 16 -21.87 -28.99 -3.08
CA PRO A 16 -20.57 -28.41 -3.44
C PRO A 16 -20.67 -26.97 -3.94
N SER A 17 -21.75 -26.61 -4.66
CA SER A 17 -21.93 -25.25 -5.15
C SER A 17 -22.08 -24.23 -4.02
N VAL A 18 -22.77 -24.59 -2.93
CA VAL A 18 -22.92 -23.73 -1.74
C VAL A 18 -21.57 -23.50 -1.07
N PHE A 19 -20.76 -24.55 -0.90
CA PHE A 19 -19.41 -24.41 -0.36
C PHE A 19 -18.48 -23.61 -1.27
N ALA A 20 -18.59 -23.80 -2.59
CA ALA A 20 -17.81 -23.06 -3.57
C ALA A 20 -18.13 -21.56 -3.50
N ILE A 21 -19.40 -21.16 -3.46
CA ILE A 21 -19.82 -19.75 -3.33
C ILE A 21 -19.30 -19.17 -2.01
N ASN A 22 -19.47 -19.89 -0.89
CA ASN A 22 -18.99 -19.43 0.41
C ASN A 22 -17.46 -19.22 0.41
N SER A 23 -16.70 -20.09 -0.27
CA SER A 23 -15.24 -19.95 -0.40
C SER A 23 -14.86 -18.67 -1.18
N VAL A 24 -15.60 -18.33 -2.22
CA VAL A 24 -15.37 -17.12 -3.03
C VAL A 24 -15.71 -15.87 -2.22
N CYS A 25 -16.83 -15.87 -1.48
CA CYS A 25 -17.22 -14.76 -0.62
C CYS A 25 -16.16 -14.45 0.44
N LEU A 26 -15.64 -15.47 1.13
CA LEU A 26 -14.59 -15.28 2.13
C LEU A 26 -13.28 -14.78 1.51
N ARG A 27 -12.92 -15.27 0.31
CA ARG A 27 -11.77 -14.77 -0.43
C ARG A 27 -11.92 -13.29 -0.79
N LEU A 28 -13.10 -12.89 -1.23
CA LEU A 28 -13.40 -11.49 -1.56
C LEU A 28 -13.29 -10.60 -0.31
N VAL A 29 -13.90 -11.02 0.80
CA VAL A 29 -13.83 -10.28 2.07
C VAL A 29 -12.38 -10.08 2.52
N ASN A 30 -11.53 -11.12 2.44
CA ASN A 30 -10.12 -10.99 2.79
C ASN A 30 -9.38 -10.05 1.84
N ALA A 31 -9.61 -10.14 0.53
CA ALA A 31 -9.00 -9.24 -0.44
C ALA A 31 -9.41 -7.77 -0.21
N THR A 32 -10.67 -7.51 0.14
CA THR A 32 -11.14 -6.15 0.46
C THR A 32 -10.52 -5.62 1.75
N LYS A 33 -10.36 -6.46 2.78
CA LYS A 33 -9.66 -6.08 4.02
C LYS A 33 -8.20 -5.70 3.76
N GLU A 34 -7.50 -6.51 2.98
CA GLU A 34 -6.11 -6.24 2.58
C GLU A 34 -5.98 -4.93 1.78
N SER A 35 -6.84 -4.71 0.78
CA SER A 35 -6.81 -3.47 -0.02
C SER A 35 -7.17 -2.24 0.81
N THR A 36 -8.16 -2.34 1.72
CA THR A 36 -8.49 -1.24 2.64
C THR A 36 -7.34 -0.92 3.57
N ALA A 37 -6.65 -1.94 4.10
CA ALA A 37 -5.49 -1.74 4.95
C ALA A 37 -4.32 -1.10 4.19
N ALA A 38 -4.09 -1.49 2.93
CA ALA A 38 -3.08 -0.87 2.09
C ALA A 38 -3.40 0.61 1.77
N LEU A 39 -4.68 0.93 1.51
CA LEU A 39 -5.12 2.32 1.34
C LEU A 39 -4.89 3.15 2.61
N GLN A 40 -5.23 2.60 3.78
CA GLN A 40 -4.93 3.25 5.06
C GLN A 40 -3.44 3.50 5.24
N SER A 41 -2.59 2.53 4.90
CA SER A 41 -1.12 2.66 4.97
C SER A 41 -0.61 3.80 4.11
N VAL A 42 -1.02 3.83 2.84
CA VAL A 42 -0.60 4.87 1.89
C VAL A 42 -1.08 6.25 2.34
N HIS A 43 -2.33 6.36 2.81
CA HIS A 43 -2.88 7.63 3.28
C HIS A 43 -2.25 8.10 4.59
N ASP A 44 -2.04 7.23 5.56
CA ASP A 44 -1.38 7.60 6.82
C ASP A 44 0.06 8.08 6.59
N ARG A 45 0.82 7.39 5.72
CA ARG A 45 2.15 7.88 5.34
C ARG A 45 2.08 9.21 4.60
N CYS A 46 1.14 9.35 3.67
CA CYS A 46 0.94 10.60 2.94
C CYS A 46 0.67 11.76 3.91
N GLU A 47 -0.21 11.56 4.88
CA GLU A 47 -0.52 12.54 5.91
C GLU A 47 0.67 12.84 6.82
N THR A 48 1.45 11.82 7.20
CA THR A 48 2.68 12.01 7.97
C THR A 48 3.69 12.88 7.21
N LEU A 49 3.93 12.59 5.92
CA LEU A 49 4.85 13.36 5.08
C LEU A 49 4.32 14.77 4.80
N ARG A 50 3.01 14.92 4.58
CA ARG A 50 2.34 16.22 4.44
C ARG A 50 2.44 17.06 5.71
N ASN A 51 2.54 16.42 6.88
CA ASN A 51 2.69 17.07 8.17
C ASN A 51 4.14 17.42 8.57
N LEU A 52 5.16 16.98 7.82
CA LEU A 52 6.56 17.39 8.04
C LEU A 52 6.86 18.84 7.63
N ALA A 53 7.81 19.49 8.30
CA ALA A 53 8.38 20.74 7.79
C ALA A 53 9.03 20.49 6.41
N PHE A 54 8.98 21.49 5.52
CA PHE A 54 9.50 21.31 4.16
C PHE A 54 11.00 20.97 4.13
N THR A 55 11.77 21.51 5.09
CA THR A 55 13.20 21.19 5.28
C THR A 55 13.43 19.74 5.68
N ASP A 56 12.51 19.16 6.45
CA ASP A 56 12.58 17.76 6.87
C ASP A 56 12.13 16.82 5.74
N LEU A 57 11.08 17.21 5.00
CA LEU A 57 10.59 16.45 3.85
C LEU A 57 11.63 16.32 2.72
N THR A 58 12.46 17.34 2.55
CA THR A 58 13.55 17.34 1.55
C THR A 58 14.85 16.72 2.07
N SER A 59 14.93 16.41 3.37
CA SER A 59 16.08 15.76 3.99
C SER A 59 15.98 14.23 3.90
N ALA A 60 16.89 13.62 3.16
CA ALA A 60 16.89 12.16 2.97
C ALA A 60 17.02 11.38 4.29
N SER A 61 17.88 11.84 5.21
CA SER A 61 18.06 11.19 6.51
C SER A 61 16.81 11.30 7.39
N HIS A 62 16.07 12.41 7.30
CA HIS A 62 14.84 12.59 8.05
C HIS A 62 13.73 11.66 7.55
N VAL A 63 13.52 11.61 6.23
CA VAL A 63 12.53 10.72 5.62
C VAL A 63 12.89 9.24 5.87
N GLN A 64 14.17 8.88 5.76
CA GLN A 64 14.62 7.52 6.07
C GLN A 64 14.33 7.14 7.53
N ASN A 65 14.65 8.02 8.49
CA ASN A 65 14.39 7.78 9.92
C ASN A 65 12.89 7.69 10.22
N LEU A 66 12.07 8.51 9.57
CA LEU A 66 10.61 8.45 9.69
C LEU A 66 10.04 7.09 9.26
N MET A 67 10.61 6.50 8.21
CA MET A 67 10.15 5.22 7.66
C MET A 67 10.53 4.01 8.52
N VAL A 68 11.37 4.16 9.55
CA VAL A 68 11.65 3.06 10.51
C VAL A 68 10.34 2.59 11.16
N THR A 69 9.49 3.55 11.52
CA THR A 69 8.14 3.28 12.01
C THR A 69 7.21 3.02 10.82
N ALA A 70 6.48 1.91 10.86
CA ALA A 70 5.47 1.60 9.84
C ALA A 70 4.35 2.65 9.85
N ALA A 71 3.68 2.83 8.71
CA ALA A 71 2.42 3.56 8.67
C ALA A 71 1.38 2.90 9.56
N ASN A 72 0.53 3.70 10.19
CA ASN A 72 -0.51 3.25 11.12
C ASN A 72 -1.72 2.69 10.36
N ALA A 73 -1.56 1.47 9.84
CA ALA A 73 -2.58 0.73 9.12
C ALA A 73 -3.03 -0.51 9.90
N SER A 74 -4.12 -1.13 9.44
CA SER A 74 -4.56 -2.42 9.97
C SER A 74 -3.52 -3.52 9.75
N ASP A 75 -3.52 -4.51 10.64
CA ASP A 75 -2.65 -5.69 10.64
C ASP A 75 -2.63 -6.47 9.31
N PHE A 76 -3.66 -6.33 8.48
CA PHE A 76 -3.71 -6.92 7.14
C PHE A 76 -2.63 -6.38 6.18
N CYS A 77 -1.95 -5.28 6.51
CA CYS A 77 -0.87 -4.69 5.72
C CYS A 77 0.54 -5.00 6.27
N LYS A 78 0.68 -5.80 7.33
CA LYS A 78 2.00 -6.07 7.98
C LYS A 78 3.06 -6.65 7.05
N ASN A 79 2.64 -7.39 6.02
CA ASN A 79 3.53 -8.04 5.06
C ASN A 79 3.83 -7.18 3.83
N ALA A 80 3.43 -5.91 3.82
CA ALA A 80 3.60 -5.04 2.68
C ALA A 80 4.98 -4.36 2.67
N THR A 81 5.49 -4.15 1.46
CA THR A 81 6.66 -3.31 1.19
C THR A 81 6.17 -1.92 0.83
N GLU A 82 6.65 -0.93 1.57
CA GLU A 82 6.33 0.49 1.36
C GLU A 82 7.49 1.17 0.63
N ILE A 83 7.18 1.99 -0.37
CA ILE A 83 8.13 2.78 -1.13
C ILE A 83 7.69 4.24 -1.10
N VAL A 84 8.57 5.12 -0.63
CA VAL A 84 8.37 6.57 -0.68
C VAL A 84 9.34 7.15 -1.69
N THR A 85 8.80 7.90 -2.63
CA THR A 85 9.54 8.52 -3.72
C THR A 85 9.28 10.03 -3.70
N VAL A 86 10.33 10.83 -3.61
CA VAL A 86 10.27 12.29 -3.58
C VAL A 86 11.06 12.85 -4.75
N SER A 87 10.46 13.78 -5.49
CA SER A 87 11.10 14.46 -6.62
C SER A 87 10.75 15.95 -6.64
N ALA A 88 11.61 16.75 -7.27
CA ALA A 88 11.29 18.16 -7.54
C ALA A 88 10.10 18.27 -8.51
N TYR A 89 9.24 19.26 -8.29
CA TYR A 89 8.11 19.57 -9.19
C TYR A 89 8.26 21.00 -9.75
N PRO A 90 7.94 21.27 -11.04
CA PRO A 90 7.32 20.37 -12.03
C PRO A 90 8.29 19.48 -12.81
N VAL A 91 9.60 19.75 -12.73
CA VAL A 91 10.62 18.99 -13.46
C VAL A 91 11.54 18.31 -12.46
N ALA A 92 11.56 16.97 -12.48
CA ALA A 92 12.44 16.20 -11.65
C ALA A 92 13.90 16.28 -12.17
N THR A 93 14.82 16.65 -11.29
CA THR A 93 16.28 16.64 -11.55
C THR A 93 16.98 15.41 -10.93
N GLY A 94 16.19 14.53 -10.32
CA GLY A 94 16.61 13.37 -9.55
C GLY A 94 15.46 12.94 -8.63
N VAL A 95 15.64 11.80 -7.98
CA VAL A 95 14.63 11.22 -7.09
C VAL A 95 15.29 10.72 -5.82
N SER A 96 14.72 11.09 -4.67
CA SER A 96 15.02 10.45 -3.40
C SER A 96 14.00 9.33 -3.17
N GLN A 97 14.46 8.08 -3.14
CA GLN A 97 13.60 6.92 -3.00
C GLN A 97 14.06 6.06 -1.83
N PHE A 98 13.09 5.63 -1.03
CA PHE A 98 13.27 4.83 0.16
C PHE A 98 12.33 3.65 0.14
N THR A 99 12.81 2.47 0.52
CA THR A 99 12.02 1.24 0.59
C THR A 99 12.04 0.72 2.01
N ARG A 100 10.86 0.57 2.60
CA ARG A 100 10.67 -0.13 3.87
C ARG A 100 10.16 -1.55 3.60
N SER A 101 10.95 -2.55 3.96
CA SER A 101 10.52 -3.95 3.87
C SER A 101 9.63 -4.36 5.06
N PRO A 102 8.87 -5.45 4.94
CA PRO A 102 7.97 -5.92 6.01
C PRO A 102 8.66 -6.17 7.36
N ASN A 103 9.94 -6.55 7.33
CA ASN A 103 10.76 -6.76 8.53
C ASN A 103 11.18 -5.46 9.25
N GLY A 104 10.79 -4.29 8.74
CA GLY A 104 11.10 -2.98 9.30
C GLY A 104 12.45 -2.39 8.87
N SER A 105 13.22 -3.08 8.04
CA SER A 105 14.43 -2.51 7.44
C SER A 105 14.06 -1.42 6.43
N VAL A 106 14.79 -0.31 6.44
CA VAL A 106 14.63 0.81 5.51
C VAL A 106 15.90 0.95 4.67
N ALA A 107 15.77 0.71 3.38
CA ALA A 107 16.82 0.95 2.40
C ALA A 107 16.65 2.33 1.76
N THR A 108 17.77 3.04 1.56
CA THR A 108 17.81 4.22 0.70
C THR A 108 18.22 3.75 -0.69
N ASN A 109 17.29 3.80 -1.65
CA ASN A 109 17.51 3.36 -3.02
C ASN A 109 18.25 4.41 -3.85
N SER A 110 17.86 5.69 -3.66
CA SER A 110 18.48 6.82 -4.33
C SER A 110 18.27 8.10 -3.51
N VAL A 111 19.13 9.09 -3.72
CA VAL A 111 19.01 10.43 -3.14
C VAL A 111 19.19 11.45 -4.26
N ALA A 112 18.21 12.33 -4.45
CA ALA A 112 18.32 13.44 -5.39
C ALA A 112 19.37 14.45 -4.89
N ALA A 113 20.18 15.00 -5.79
CA ALA A 113 21.12 16.08 -5.45
C ALA A 113 20.40 17.37 -4.99
N SER A 114 19.18 17.60 -5.48
CA SER A 114 18.29 18.67 -5.06
C SER A 114 16.84 18.29 -5.34
N LEU A 115 15.95 18.59 -4.41
CA LEU A 115 14.50 18.43 -4.56
C LEU A 115 13.79 19.77 -4.81
N GLY A 116 14.54 20.85 -5.01
CA GLY A 116 14.01 22.21 -5.10
C GLY A 116 13.66 22.80 -3.72
N SER A 117 13.14 24.03 -3.72
CA SER A 117 12.86 24.81 -2.50
C SER A 117 11.39 25.19 -2.29
N THR A 118 10.53 24.90 -3.26
CA THR A 118 9.15 25.39 -3.30
C THR A 118 8.10 24.30 -3.37
N LEU A 119 8.27 23.31 -4.25
CA LEU A 119 7.31 22.23 -4.49
C LEU A 119 8.05 20.90 -4.66
N VAL A 120 7.55 19.86 -4.00
CA VAL A 120 7.98 18.48 -4.23
C VAL A 120 6.78 17.61 -4.57
N GLN A 121 6.97 16.67 -5.48
CA GLN A 121 6.04 15.59 -5.70
C GLN A 121 6.45 14.42 -4.81
N VAL A 122 5.49 13.89 -4.07
CA VAL A 122 5.67 12.73 -3.19
C VAL A 122 4.74 11.64 -3.66
N THR A 123 5.31 10.49 -4.00
CA THR A 123 4.60 9.27 -4.36
C THR A 123 4.85 8.23 -3.28
N ILE A 124 3.78 7.71 -2.68
CA ILE A 124 3.82 6.61 -1.71
C ILE A 124 3.15 5.41 -2.34
N SER A 125 3.88 4.29 -2.40
CA SER A 125 3.39 3.02 -2.93
C SER A 125 3.51 1.95 -1.86
N THR A 126 2.51 1.10 -1.72
CA THR A 126 2.52 -0.06 -0.83
C THR A 126 2.18 -1.29 -1.64
N SER A 127 3.01 -2.33 -1.56
CA SER A 127 2.85 -3.55 -2.35
C SER A 127 2.87 -4.79 -1.46
N TRP A 128 2.02 -5.77 -1.77
CA TRP A 128 1.90 -7.01 -1.00
C TRP A 128 1.46 -8.18 -1.88
N SER A 129 1.72 -9.40 -1.41
CA SER A 129 1.16 -10.62 -2.00
C SER A 129 -0.15 -10.96 -1.30
N ALA A 130 -1.24 -11.09 -2.06
CA ALA A 130 -2.54 -11.45 -1.50
C ALA A 130 -2.47 -12.82 -0.81
N THR A 131 -3.08 -12.93 0.39
CA THR A 131 -3.01 -14.15 1.21
C THR A 131 -3.47 -15.39 0.43
N PHE A 132 -4.50 -15.23 -0.40
CA PHE A 132 -5.00 -16.32 -1.24
C PHE A 132 -4.48 -16.23 -2.67
N GLY A 133 -3.70 -17.24 -3.07
CA GLY A 133 -3.18 -17.39 -4.44
C GLY A 133 -1.97 -16.51 -4.76
N GLY A 134 -1.40 -15.80 -3.77
CA GLY A 134 -0.10 -15.13 -3.88
C GLY A 134 -0.01 -13.99 -4.89
N ARG A 135 -1.14 -13.53 -5.42
CA ARG A 135 -1.17 -12.50 -6.47
C ARG A 135 -0.59 -11.19 -5.92
N ALA A 136 0.38 -10.62 -6.62
CA ALA A 136 0.93 -9.31 -6.30
C ALA A 136 -0.15 -8.22 -6.43
N ARG A 137 -0.18 -7.32 -5.46
CA ARG A 137 -1.07 -6.17 -5.34
C ARG A 137 -0.27 -4.94 -4.95
N SER A 138 -0.77 -3.78 -5.31
CA SER A 138 -0.18 -2.50 -4.94
C SER A 138 -1.27 -1.43 -4.84
N GLU A 139 -1.10 -0.51 -3.91
CA GLU A 139 -1.85 0.76 -3.84
C GLU A 139 -0.83 1.90 -3.86
N GLU A 140 -1.19 3.01 -4.48
CA GLU A 140 -0.31 4.17 -4.61
C GLU A 140 -1.10 5.47 -4.49
N THR A 141 -0.46 6.48 -3.91
CA THR A 141 -0.94 7.87 -3.95
C THR A 141 0.21 8.79 -4.33
N THR A 142 -0.12 9.83 -5.08
CA THR A 142 0.82 10.89 -5.45
C THR A 142 0.23 12.24 -5.07
N THR A 143 1.03 13.06 -4.38
CA THR A 143 0.64 14.40 -3.95
C THR A 143 1.75 15.40 -4.22
N ILE A 144 1.39 16.68 -4.34
CA ILE A 144 2.33 17.80 -4.44
C ILE A 144 2.31 18.54 -3.11
N ILE A 145 3.46 18.64 -2.46
CA ILE A 145 3.62 19.34 -1.19
C ILE A 145 4.40 20.63 -1.45
N SER A 146 3.88 21.74 -0.95
CA SER A 146 4.49 23.06 -1.07
C SER A 146 5.20 23.50 0.20
N ASN A 147 6.19 24.37 0.04
CA ASN A 147 6.85 25.10 1.12
C ASN A 147 5.96 26.25 1.62
N GLY A 148 4.75 25.91 2.04
CA GLY A 148 3.78 26.84 2.64
C GLY A 148 3.91 26.87 4.16
N THR A 149 3.51 27.99 4.77
CA THR A 149 3.35 28.08 6.22
C THR A 149 2.15 27.24 6.64
N LYS A 150 2.37 26.29 7.54
CA LYS A 150 1.28 25.52 8.16
C LYS A 150 0.59 26.44 9.16
N LYS A 151 -0.71 26.65 8.98
CA LYS A 151 -1.55 27.36 9.94
C LYS A 151 -1.97 26.41 11.05
#